data_AF-G4Z6Y6-F1
#
_entry.id   AF-G4Z6Y6-F1
#
_cell.length_a   1.000
_cell.length_b   1.000
_cell.length_c   1.000
_cell.angle_alpha   90.00
_cell.angle_beta   90.00
_cell.angle_gamma   90.00
#
_symmetry.space_group_name_H-M   'P 1'
#
loop_
_entity.id
_entity.type
_entity.pdbx_description
1 polymer ?
#
loop_
_entity_poly.entity_id
_entity_poly.type
_entity_poly.pdbx_seq_one_letter_code
_entity_poly.pdbx_strand_id
1 'polypeptide(L)'
;MSVVIGAYFGVGARVLLTEFADVMHASQTELLELLGFGYFLPNVAGCFVMGVATRIKPVLRGQYEVLLTGVTTGFCGCCTTFASWDLGAALMFVHGRWLNAILMLAVQVASAMVSLRAGFHVAEGIVHHLTLQEYPFRKPPVNLGQLNLDLDRNINHFREIKMHTFGPLVARRVRATEESLAIARDSCIELMAEVTQVEHEQYPVHHHNAAWILPALLLTALFWALAFCGFDNYPSSRLLALCLGPFGALLRWYLSLYNSKPMCKRFPLFTFLPNVVASCLSCGMEIVGSITFQNSASAYRHFVMFGQGGVMVGFLGSLSTVSTWVNELDGLSSRRLYWAYRYGFSSVIVSQLASVIILGIYDAYGSDPLLG
;
A
#
# COMPACT_ATOMS: atom_id res chain seq x y z
N MET A 1 -17.26 2.26 -5.25
CA MET A 1 -17.36 1.41 -6.46
C MET A 1 -16.08 1.41 -7.30
N SER A 2 -15.39 2.54 -7.52
CA SER A 2 -14.09 2.52 -8.20
C SER A 2 -13.03 1.66 -7.50
N VAL A 3 -13.02 1.61 -6.16
CA VAL A 3 -12.17 0.70 -5.38
C VAL A 3 -12.42 -0.77 -5.73
N VAL A 4 -13.68 -1.17 -5.94
CA VAL A 4 -14.06 -2.54 -6.32
C VAL A 4 -13.56 -2.88 -7.72
N ILE A 5 -13.78 -1.97 -8.67
CA ILE A 5 -13.28 -2.12 -10.05
C ILE A 5 -11.75 -2.24 -10.03
N GLY A 6 -11.08 -1.33 -9.33
CA GLY A 6 -9.63 -1.37 -9.15
C GLY A 6 -9.17 -2.67 -8.49
N ALA A 7 -9.90 -3.17 -7.48
CA ALA A 7 -9.58 -4.43 -6.80
C ALA A 7 -9.61 -5.63 -7.75
N TYR A 8 -10.62 -5.73 -8.64
CA TYR A 8 -10.65 -6.80 -9.65
C TYR A 8 -9.40 -6.77 -10.55
N PHE A 9 -9.07 -5.60 -11.10
CA PHE A 9 -7.88 -5.47 -11.93
C PHE A 9 -6.58 -5.70 -11.14
N GLY A 10 -6.52 -5.25 -9.88
CA GLY A 10 -5.36 -5.43 -9.02
C GLY A 10 -5.11 -6.89 -8.65
N VAL A 11 -6.16 -7.61 -8.23
CA VAL A 11 -6.05 -9.05 -7.95
C VAL A 11 -5.72 -9.82 -9.23
N GLY A 12 -6.36 -9.50 -10.36
CA GLY A 12 -6.06 -10.12 -11.64
C GLY A 12 -4.60 -9.93 -12.06
N ALA A 13 -4.09 -8.69 -11.97
CA ALA A 13 -2.69 -8.38 -12.25
C ALA A 13 -1.74 -9.14 -11.32
N ARG A 14 -2.04 -9.22 -10.02
CA ARG A 14 -1.24 -9.99 -9.07
C ARG A 14 -1.18 -11.46 -9.45
N VAL A 15 -2.33 -12.08 -9.73
CA VAL A 15 -2.38 -13.50 -10.13
C VAL A 15 -1.55 -13.70 -11.40
N LEU A 16 -1.76 -12.88 -12.44
CA LEU A 16 -1.00 -12.99 -13.69
C LEU A 16 0.51 -12.79 -13.51
N LEU A 17 0.92 -11.83 -12.68
CA LEU A 17 2.33 -11.57 -12.39
C LEU A 17 2.96 -12.68 -11.54
N THR A 18 2.18 -13.31 -10.65
CA THR A 18 2.61 -14.48 -9.87
C THR A 18 2.82 -15.67 -10.81
N GLU A 19 1.86 -15.96 -11.68
CA GLU A 19 1.98 -17.06 -12.65
C GLU A 19 3.12 -16.83 -13.66
N PHE A 20 3.29 -15.59 -14.13
CA PHE A 20 4.42 -15.25 -14.98
C PHE A 20 5.73 -15.45 -14.24
N ALA A 21 5.80 -15.08 -12.96
CA ALA A 21 6.96 -15.32 -12.12
C ALA A 21 7.24 -16.83 -11.97
N ASP A 22 6.21 -17.65 -11.76
CA ASP A 22 6.32 -19.11 -11.64
C ASP A 22 6.74 -19.78 -12.96
N VAL A 23 6.28 -19.28 -14.11
CA VAL A 23 6.72 -19.76 -15.44
C VAL A 23 8.19 -19.39 -15.69
N MET A 24 8.59 -18.17 -15.35
CA MET A 24 9.99 -17.74 -15.49
C MET A 24 10.91 -18.51 -14.54
N HIS A 25 10.41 -18.90 -13.36
CA HIS A 25 11.12 -19.71 -12.37
C HIS A 25 11.55 -21.07 -12.91
N ALA A 26 10.76 -21.72 -13.78
CA ALA A 26 11.14 -22.98 -14.43
C ALA A 26 12.41 -22.87 -15.31
N SER A 27 12.94 -21.66 -15.52
CA SER A 27 14.08 -21.36 -16.40
C SER A 27 15.27 -20.63 -15.72
N GLN A 28 15.23 -20.36 -14.41
CA GLN A 28 16.21 -19.51 -13.68
C GLN A 28 16.65 -20.07 -12.30
N THR A 29 17.67 -19.45 -11.69
CA THR A 29 18.51 -19.95 -10.57
C THR A 29 17.90 -19.92 -9.15
N GLU A 30 18.42 -20.76 -8.24
CA GLU A 30 18.10 -20.88 -6.79
C GLU A 30 17.99 -19.55 -6.03
N LEU A 31 18.69 -18.50 -6.50
CA LEU A 31 18.71 -17.19 -5.85
C LEU A 31 17.37 -16.43 -5.97
N LEU A 32 16.61 -16.66 -7.04
CA LEU A 32 15.26 -16.07 -7.20
C LEU A 32 14.24 -16.74 -6.26
N GLU A 33 14.38 -18.05 -6.06
CA GLU A 33 13.57 -18.83 -5.11
C GLU A 33 13.78 -18.31 -3.69
N LEU A 34 15.03 -18.00 -3.34
CA LEU A 34 15.42 -17.46 -2.04
C LEU A 34 14.83 -16.07 -1.73
N LEU A 35 14.45 -15.30 -2.75
CA LEU A 35 13.96 -13.92 -2.63
C LEU A 35 12.43 -13.80 -2.70
N GLY A 36 11.70 -14.91 -2.82
CA GLY A 36 10.23 -14.90 -2.83
C GLY A 36 9.66 -14.32 -4.12
N PHE A 37 10.06 -14.86 -5.27
CA PHE A 37 9.76 -14.31 -6.60
C PHE A 37 8.26 -14.19 -6.90
N GLY A 38 7.42 -15.11 -6.41
CA GLY A 38 5.97 -15.14 -6.69
C GLY A 38 5.21 -13.87 -6.26
N TYR A 39 5.60 -13.25 -5.14
CA TYR A 39 5.01 -11.97 -4.68
C TYR A 39 5.90 -10.76 -4.92
N PHE A 40 7.16 -10.94 -5.36
CA PHE A 40 8.08 -9.86 -5.70
C PHE A 40 7.56 -9.00 -6.85
N LEU A 41 7.24 -9.62 -7.99
CA LEU A 41 6.85 -8.88 -9.20
C LEU A 41 5.53 -8.11 -9.03
N PRO A 42 4.45 -8.69 -8.42
CA PRO A 42 3.26 -7.93 -8.06
C PRO A 42 3.54 -6.73 -7.15
N ASN A 43 4.38 -6.91 -6.12
CA ASN A 43 4.73 -5.84 -5.18
C ASN A 43 5.48 -4.70 -5.88
N VAL A 44 6.48 -5.02 -6.72
CA VAL A 44 7.24 -4.02 -7.49
C VAL A 44 6.32 -3.28 -8.46
N ALA A 45 5.52 -3.99 -9.26
CA ALA A 45 4.62 -3.36 -10.23
C ALA A 45 3.55 -2.48 -9.55
N GLY A 46 2.91 -2.97 -8.49
CA GLY A 46 1.92 -2.21 -7.74
C GLY A 46 2.50 -0.97 -7.06
N CYS A 47 3.73 -1.05 -6.52
CA CYS A 47 4.42 0.12 -5.95
C CYS A 47 4.78 1.15 -7.03
N PHE A 48 5.24 0.72 -8.21
CA PHE A 48 5.51 1.62 -9.34
C PHE A 48 4.26 2.42 -9.74
N VAL A 49 3.15 1.73 -9.96
CA VAL A 49 1.87 2.37 -10.35
C VAL A 49 1.35 3.27 -9.23
N MET A 50 1.51 2.88 -7.96
CA MET A 50 1.18 3.74 -6.81
C MET A 50 2.01 5.04 -6.84
N GLY A 51 3.29 4.94 -7.19
CA GLY A 51 4.18 6.07 -7.33
C GLY A 51 3.66 7.06 -8.39
N VAL A 52 3.46 6.54 -9.61
CA VAL A 52 2.95 7.33 -10.74
C VAL A 52 1.63 8.01 -10.38
N ALA A 53 0.66 7.25 -9.87
CA ALA A 53 -0.67 7.74 -9.53
C ALA A 53 -0.64 8.82 -8.44
N THR A 54 0.19 8.64 -7.40
CA THR A 54 0.27 9.60 -6.28
C THR A 54 0.83 10.96 -6.73
N ARG A 55 1.78 10.98 -7.67
CA ARG A 55 2.40 12.23 -8.15
C ARG A 55 1.61 12.93 -9.24
N ILE A 56 0.87 12.19 -10.07
CA ILE A 56 -0.02 12.76 -11.08
C ILE A 56 -1.32 13.31 -10.43
N LYS A 57 -1.67 12.88 -9.21
CA LYS A 57 -2.87 13.30 -8.47
C LYS A 57 -3.19 14.81 -8.54
N PRO A 58 -2.24 15.74 -8.31
CA PRO A 58 -2.53 17.17 -8.32
C PRO A 58 -2.85 17.74 -9.71
N VAL A 59 -2.49 17.02 -10.78
CA VAL A 59 -2.73 17.40 -12.19
C VAL A 59 -4.08 16.87 -12.67
N LEU A 60 -4.46 15.66 -12.24
CA LEU A 60 -5.75 15.04 -12.59
C LEU A 60 -6.88 15.35 -11.58
N ARG A 61 -6.71 16.38 -10.73
CA ARG A 61 -7.69 16.72 -9.69
C ARG A 61 -9.03 17.11 -10.33
N GLY A 62 -10.13 16.69 -9.72
CA GLY A 62 -11.49 16.94 -10.21
C GLY A 62 -12.21 15.67 -10.67
N GLN A 63 -12.51 15.55 -11.97
CA GLN A 63 -13.31 14.44 -12.52
C GLN A 63 -12.70 13.05 -12.30
N TYR A 64 -11.38 12.95 -12.11
CA TYR A 64 -10.66 11.68 -11.99
C TYR A 64 -10.35 11.26 -10.54
N GLU A 65 -10.80 11.99 -9.51
CA GLU A 65 -10.47 11.64 -8.11
C GLU A 65 -11.03 10.25 -7.72
N VAL A 66 -12.24 9.93 -8.18
CA VAL A 66 -12.87 8.62 -7.98
C VAL A 66 -12.07 7.53 -8.68
N LEU A 67 -11.64 7.77 -9.91
CA LEU A 67 -10.79 6.84 -10.68
C LEU A 67 -9.45 6.63 -9.99
N LEU A 68 -8.81 7.71 -9.53
CA LEU A 68 -7.52 7.66 -8.87
C LEU A 68 -7.59 6.89 -7.55
N THR A 69 -8.69 7.01 -6.80
CA THR A 69 -8.93 6.19 -5.61
C THR A 69 -9.07 4.71 -6.00
N GLY A 70 -9.71 4.43 -7.15
CA GLY A 70 -9.75 3.08 -7.74
C GLY A 70 -8.37 2.54 -8.11
N VAL A 71 -7.51 3.37 -8.72
CA VAL A 71 -6.14 2.98 -9.10
C VAL A 71 -5.25 2.76 -7.87
N THR A 72 -5.22 3.72 -6.95
CA THR A 72 -4.35 3.66 -5.77
C THR A 72 -4.86 2.65 -4.75
N THR A 73 -6.07 2.82 -4.25
CA THR A 73 -6.60 2.00 -3.15
C THR A 73 -7.08 0.64 -3.64
N GLY A 74 -7.73 0.59 -4.80
CA GLY A 74 -8.19 -0.66 -5.42
C GLY A 74 -7.05 -1.41 -6.09
N PHE A 75 -6.58 -0.93 -7.25
CA PHE A 75 -5.61 -1.65 -8.08
C PHE A 75 -4.27 -1.85 -7.39
N CYS A 76 -3.54 -0.79 -7.03
CA CYS A 76 -2.21 -0.94 -6.41
C CYS A 76 -2.31 -1.66 -5.07
N GLY A 77 -3.35 -1.34 -4.29
CA GLY A 77 -3.61 -1.98 -3.01
C GLY A 77 -3.80 -3.48 -3.10
N CYS A 78 -4.57 -3.98 -4.08
CA CYS A 78 -4.85 -5.41 -4.30
C CYS A 78 -3.80 -6.13 -5.17
N CYS A 79 -3.02 -5.38 -5.95
CA CYS A 79 -1.89 -5.92 -6.71
C CYS A 79 -0.75 -6.31 -5.77
N THR A 80 -0.48 -5.48 -4.77
CA THR A 80 0.53 -5.77 -3.74
C THR A 80 -0.06 -6.57 -2.57
N THR A 81 0.77 -7.36 -1.89
CA THR A 81 0.37 -8.11 -0.69
C THR A 81 1.48 -8.09 0.35
N PHE A 82 1.15 -7.60 1.55
CA PHE A 82 2.06 -7.64 2.70
C PHE A 82 1.99 -8.99 3.39
N ALA A 83 0.78 -9.56 3.53
CA ALA A 83 0.56 -10.81 4.24
C ALA A 83 1.22 -12.02 3.58
N SER A 84 1.24 -12.09 2.24
CA SER A 84 1.92 -13.19 1.55
C SER A 84 3.45 -13.10 1.67
N TRP A 85 3.98 -11.87 1.65
CA TRP A 85 5.39 -11.59 1.85
C TRP A 85 5.85 -11.96 3.27
N ASP A 86 5.06 -11.57 4.28
CA ASP A 86 5.31 -11.87 5.69
C ASP A 86 5.24 -13.38 6.00
N LEU A 87 4.22 -14.07 5.47
CA LEU A 87 4.08 -15.52 5.59
C LEU A 87 5.32 -16.26 5.04
N GLY A 88 5.77 -15.89 3.82
CA GLY A 88 6.96 -16.48 3.21
C GLY A 88 8.24 -16.26 4.04
N ALA A 89 8.40 -15.07 4.63
CA ALA A 89 9.50 -14.81 5.55
C ALA A 89 9.40 -15.67 6.83
N ALA A 90 8.19 -15.79 7.39
CA ALA A 90 7.95 -16.52 8.62
C ALA A 90 8.24 -18.02 8.48
N LEU A 91 7.81 -18.63 7.36
CA LEU A 91 8.14 -20.01 7.04
C LEU A 91 9.66 -20.23 6.94
N MET A 92 10.40 -19.30 6.32
CA MET A 92 11.86 -19.40 6.28
C MET A 92 12.51 -19.31 7.66
N PHE A 93 11.99 -18.48 8.57
CA PHE A 93 12.48 -18.43 9.95
C PHE A 93 12.22 -19.73 10.71
N VAL A 94 11.01 -20.28 10.60
CA VAL A 94 10.62 -21.54 11.27
C VAL A 94 11.46 -22.70 10.77
N HIS A 95 11.70 -22.80 9.46
CA HIS A 95 12.56 -23.83 8.85
C HIS A 95 14.08 -23.58 9.06
N GLY A 96 14.48 -22.63 9.90
CA GLY A 96 15.89 -22.37 10.21
C GLY A 96 16.68 -21.63 9.13
N ARG A 97 16.04 -21.20 8.03
CA ARG A 97 16.64 -20.42 6.92
C ARG A 97 16.66 -18.91 7.24
N TRP A 98 17.13 -18.54 8.43
CA TRP A 98 17.05 -17.17 8.95
C TRP A 98 17.77 -16.12 8.09
N LEU A 99 18.93 -16.46 7.51
CA LEU A 99 19.67 -15.55 6.64
C LEU A 99 18.87 -15.22 5.38
N ASN A 100 18.22 -16.22 4.79
CA ASN A 100 17.38 -16.07 3.60
C ASN A 100 16.17 -15.19 3.91
N ALA A 101 15.54 -15.42 5.07
CA ALA A 101 14.42 -14.60 5.52
C ALA A 101 14.81 -13.12 5.66
N ILE A 102 15.93 -12.83 6.32
CA ILE A 102 16.41 -11.45 6.50
C ILE A 102 16.76 -10.82 5.15
N LEU A 103 17.47 -11.54 4.27
CA LEU A 103 17.84 -11.06 2.96
C LEU A 103 16.60 -10.77 2.10
N MET A 104 15.63 -11.67 2.10
CA MET A 104 14.37 -11.53 1.38
C MET A 104 13.58 -10.31 1.88
N LEU A 105 13.45 -10.14 3.20
CA LEU A 105 12.81 -8.96 3.79
C LEU A 105 13.50 -7.67 3.35
N ALA A 106 14.83 -7.61 3.41
CA ALA A 106 15.60 -6.43 3.04
C ALA A 106 15.46 -6.08 1.55
N VAL A 107 15.59 -7.07 0.66
CA VAL A 107 15.47 -6.90 -0.79
C VAL A 107 14.06 -6.44 -1.15
N GLN A 108 13.02 -7.08 -0.62
CA GLN A 108 11.63 -6.73 -0.93
C GLN A 108 11.28 -5.29 -0.51
N VAL A 109 11.68 -4.87 0.70
CA VAL A 109 11.46 -3.48 1.17
C VAL A 109 12.20 -2.49 0.28
N ALA A 110 13.48 -2.77 -0.03
CA ALA A 110 14.29 -1.90 -0.88
C ALA A 110 13.68 -1.79 -2.30
N SER A 111 13.32 -2.91 -2.92
CA SER A 111 12.72 -2.96 -4.26
C SER A 111 11.36 -2.25 -4.29
N ALA A 112 10.51 -2.41 -3.28
CA ALA A 112 9.23 -1.71 -3.20
C ALA A 112 9.41 -0.19 -3.09
N MET A 113 10.35 0.28 -2.24
CA MET A 113 10.67 1.71 -2.10
C MET A 113 11.29 2.31 -3.37
N VAL A 114 12.25 1.61 -3.99
CA VAL A 114 12.87 2.04 -5.24
C VAL A 114 11.84 2.10 -6.36
N SER A 115 10.98 1.09 -6.48
CA SER A 115 9.92 1.04 -7.48
C SER A 115 8.93 2.19 -7.33
N LEU A 116 8.49 2.48 -6.10
CA LEU A 116 7.63 3.63 -5.80
C LEU A 116 8.27 4.95 -6.27
N ARG A 117 9.54 5.17 -5.93
CA ARG A 117 10.28 6.39 -6.31
C ARG A 117 10.54 6.48 -7.80
N ALA A 118 10.82 5.37 -8.47
CA ALA A 118 10.90 5.32 -9.92
C ALA A 118 9.58 5.77 -10.55
N GLY A 119 8.44 5.31 -10.00
CA GLY A 119 7.12 5.79 -10.38
C GLY A 119 6.93 7.30 -10.18
N PHE A 120 7.48 7.87 -9.10
CA PHE A 120 7.47 9.32 -8.89
C PHE A 120 8.23 10.08 -9.98
N HIS A 121 9.43 9.64 -10.32
CA HIS A 121 10.24 10.29 -11.36
C HIS A 121 9.61 10.18 -12.74
N VAL A 122 9.01 9.04 -13.07
CA VAL A 122 8.25 8.88 -14.32
C VAL A 122 7.07 9.83 -14.37
N ALA A 123 6.31 9.94 -13.27
CA ALA A 123 5.21 10.91 -13.18
C ALA A 123 5.68 12.35 -13.31
N GLU A 124 6.80 12.74 -12.69
CA GLU A 124 7.38 14.08 -12.86
C GLU A 124 7.73 14.36 -14.32
N GLY A 125 8.28 13.38 -15.04
CA GLY A 125 8.53 13.47 -16.49
C GLY A 125 7.25 13.63 -17.31
N ILE A 126 6.21 12.83 -17.03
CA ILE A 126 4.90 12.91 -17.68
C ILE A 126 4.27 14.28 -17.44
N VAL A 127 4.25 14.73 -16.18
CA VAL A 127 3.71 16.04 -15.82
C VAL A 127 4.48 17.13 -16.53
N HIS A 128 5.82 17.10 -16.51
CA HIS A 128 6.63 18.10 -17.20
C HIS A 128 6.30 18.17 -18.71
N HIS A 129 6.15 17.01 -19.36
CA HIS A 129 5.79 16.94 -20.77
C HIS A 129 4.39 17.50 -21.07
N LEU A 130 3.37 17.10 -20.29
CA LEU A 130 1.99 17.55 -20.46
C LEU A 130 1.81 19.05 -20.11
N THR A 131 2.49 19.52 -19.07
CA THR A 131 2.41 20.93 -18.63
C THR A 131 3.00 21.88 -19.68
N LEU A 132 3.99 21.42 -20.47
CA LEU A 132 4.57 22.18 -21.57
C LEU A 132 3.63 22.29 -22.79
N GLN A 133 2.65 21.39 -22.95
CA GLN A 133 1.76 21.37 -24.11
C GLN A 133 0.40 22.05 -23.87
N GLU A 134 -0.16 22.04 -22.66
CA GLU A 134 -1.60 22.34 -22.48
C GLU A 134 -2.01 23.37 -21.39
N TYR A 135 -1.14 23.85 -20.51
CA TYR A 135 -1.58 24.69 -19.35
C TYR A 135 -1.05 26.15 -19.37
N PRO A 136 -1.91 27.18 -19.61
CA PRO A 136 -1.54 28.59 -19.47
C PRO A 136 -1.56 29.09 -18.02
N PHE A 137 -2.10 28.33 -17.05
CA PHE A 137 -2.07 28.70 -15.64
C PHE A 137 -0.83 28.11 -14.95
N ARG A 138 0.21 28.93 -14.76
CA ARG A 138 1.38 28.55 -13.97
C ARG A 138 1.00 28.55 -12.50
N LYS A 139 0.88 27.37 -11.88
CA LYS A 139 1.08 27.27 -10.44
C LYS A 139 2.42 27.94 -10.11
N PRO A 140 2.55 28.66 -8.98
CA PRO A 140 3.82 29.22 -8.60
C PRO A 140 4.89 28.11 -8.62
N PRO A 141 6.10 28.37 -9.14
CA PRO A 141 7.15 27.35 -9.29
C PRO A 141 7.63 26.75 -7.96
N VAL A 142 7.09 27.25 -6.85
CA VAL A 142 7.38 26.82 -5.49
C VAL A 142 6.32 25.80 -5.07
N ASN A 143 6.78 24.66 -4.57
CA ASN A 143 5.89 23.68 -3.94
C ASN A 143 5.34 24.28 -2.62
N LEU A 144 4.18 24.93 -2.70
CA LEU A 144 3.54 25.61 -1.57
C LEU A 144 3.29 24.66 -0.38
N GLY A 145 2.99 23.39 -0.65
CA GLY A 145 2.79 22.39 0.42
C GLY A 145 4.09 22.09 1.18
N GLN A 146 5.21 21.92 0.47
CA GLN A 146 6.52 21.74 1.08
C GLN A 146 6.97 23.01 1.81
N LEU A 147 6.79 24.18 1.21
CA LEU A 147 7.09 25.47 1.83
C LEU A 147 6.31 25.66 3.14
N ASN A 148 5.02 25.33 3.16
CA ASN A 148 4.18 25.43 4.37
C ASN A 148 4.70 24.49 5.48
N LEU A 149 5.07 23.25 5.13
CA LEU A 149 5.68 22.32 6.09
C LEU A 149 7.02 22.84 6.64
N ASP A 150 7.86 23.42 5.78
CA ASP A 150 9.15 23.98 6.19
C ASP A 150 8.98 25.23 7.07
N LEU A 151 7.99 26.09 6.78
CA LEU A 151 7.62 27.23 7.62
C LEU A 151 7.16 26.78 9.01
N ASP A 152 6.22 25.82 9.09
CA ASP A 152 5.76 25.27 10.37
C ASP A 152 6.91 24.62 11.16
N ARG A 153 7.81 23.93 10.46
CA ARG A 153 8.99 23.33 11.09
C ARG A 153 9.89 24.41 11.70
N ASN A 154 10.18 25.48 10.96
CA ASN A 154 11.00 26.58 11.46
C ASN A 154 10.31 27.30 12.63
N ILE A 155 9.01 27.62 12.54
CA ILE A 155 8.26 28.24 13.65
C ILE A 155 8.38 27.40 14.93
N ASN A 156 8.24 26.08 14.84
CA ASN A 156 8.40 25.20 16.00
C ASN A 156 9.82 25.22 16.59
N HIS A 157 10.86 25.28 15.74
CA HIS A 157 12.23 25.44 16.24
C HIS A 157 12.40 26.74 17.02
N PHE A 158 11.83 27.84 16.51
CA PHE A 158 11.86 29.14 17.21
C PHE A 158 11.14 29.09 18.57
N ARG A 159 10.01 28.38 18.66
CA ARG A 159 9.26 28.19 19.91
C ARG A 159 9.98 27.34 20.96
N GLU A 160 10.80 26.39 20.53
CA GLU A 160 11.61 25.55 21.42
C GLU A 160 12.83 26.29 22.01
N ILE A 161 13.16 27.49 21.49
CA ILE A 161 14.29 28.29 21.98
C ILE A 161 14.01 28.78 23.40
N LYS A 162 14.91 28.40 24.32
CA LYS A 162 14.92 28.87 25.71
C LYS A 162 15.30 30.36 25.76
N MET A 163 14.29 31.23 25.69
CA MET A 163 14.43 32.70 25.66
C MET A 163 15.26 33.29 26.81
N HIS A 164 15.26 32.68 27.99
CA HIS A 164 16.02 33.13 29.16
C HIS A 164 17.54 33.03 29.00
N THR A 165 18.02 32.32 27.98
CA THR A 165 19.46 32.13 27.69
C THR A 165 20.04 33.30 26.91
N PHE A 166 19.20 34.21 26.40
CA PHE A 166 19.58 35.30 25.50
C PHE A 166 19.35 36.67 26.15
N GLY A 167 20.17 37.67 25.78
CA GLY A 167 19.93 39.06 26.14
C GLY A 167 18.60 39.59 25.57
N PRO A 168 18.02 40.65 26.17
CA PRO A 168 16.66 41.12 25.86
C PRO A 168 16.48 41.54 24.39
N LEU A 169 17.53 42.07 23.75
CA LEU A 169 17.53 42.43 22.33
C LEU A 169 17.42 41.21 21.43
N VAL A 170 18.17 40.14 21.73
CA VAL A 170 18.15 38.89 20.96
C VAL A 170 16.81 38.20 21.15
N ALA A 171 16.30 38.11 22.39
CA ALA A 171 14.98 37.54 22.67
C ALA A 171 13.84 38.30 21.96
N ARG A 172 13.95 39.63 21.81
CA ARG A 172 13.00 40.43 21.02
C ARG A 172 13.10 40.13 19.52
N ARG A 173 14.31 39.99 18.98
CA ARG A 173 14.53 39.66 17.56
C ARG A 173 14.03 38.25 17.23
N VAL A 174 14.30 37.26 18.08
CA VAL A 174 13.84 35.88 17.89
C VAL A 174 12.30 35.82 17.86
N ARG A 175 11.61 36.52 18.77
CA ARG A 175 10.14 36.63 18.75
C ARG A 175 9.61 37.31 17.48
N ALA A 176 10.22 38.42 17.06
CA ALA A 176 9.81 39.12 15.84
C ALA A 176 10.00 38.24 14.58
N THR A 177 11.06 37.43 14.53
CA THR A 177 11.29 36.46 13.45
C THR A 177 10.26 35.32 13.47
N GLU A 178 9.92 34.80 14.66
CA GLU A 178 8.84 33.80 14.80
C GLU A 178 7.50 34.35 14.28
N GLU A 179 7.10 35.55 14.69
CA GLU A 179 5.87 36.20 14.23
C GLU A 179 5.86 36.39 12.71
N SER A 180 6.98 36.82 12.14
CA SER A 180 7.13 37.00 10.68
C SER A 180 6.98 35.68 9.92
N LEU A 181 7.54 34.59 10.45
CA LEU A 181 7.37 33.25 9.89
C LEU A 181 5.91 32.77 9.98
N ALA A 182 5.23 33.04 11.10
CA ALA A 182 3.82 32.71 11.26
C ALA A 182 2.93 33.44 10.26
N ILE A 183 3.17 34.74 10.03
CA ILE A 183 2.47 35.53 9.01
C ILE A 183 2.72 34.93 7.61
N ALA A 184 3.97 34.62 7.27
CA ALA A 184 4.31 34.02 5.97
C ALA A 184 3.61 32.67 5.75
N ARG A 185 3.48 31.86 6.81
CA ARG A 185 2.73 30.59 6.75
C ARG A 185 1.25 30.84 6.49
N ASP A 186 0.64 31.79 7.19
CA ASP A 186 -0.79 32.07 7.04
C ASP A 186 -1.10 32.59 5.63
N SER A 187 -0.26 33.47 5.07
CA SER A 187 -0.35 33.88 3.66
C SER A 187 -0.14 32.72 2.67
N CYS A 188 0.76 31.78 3.00
CA CYS A 188 0.96 30.57 2.18
C CYS A 188 -0.31 29.69 2.16
N ILE A 189 -0.98 29.55 3.31
CA ILE A 189 -2.25 28.81 3.43
C ILE A 189 -3.35 29.49 2.61
N GLU A 190 -3.46 30.83 2.70
CA GLU A 190 -4.46 31.60 1.95
C GLU A 190 -4.24 31.49 0.45
N LEU A 191 -3.00 31.67 -0.02
CA LEU A 191 -2.64 31.47 -1.43
C LEU A 191 -2.97 30.05 -1.93
N MET A 192 -2.72 29.02 -1.12
CA MET A 192 -3.10 27.65 -1.44
C MET A 192 -4.62 27.49 -1.55
N ALA A 193 -5.40 28.17 -0.71
CA ALA A 193 -6.85 28.15 -0.73
C ALA A 193 -7.40 28.83 -1.99
N GLU A 194 -6.90 30.02 -2.34
CA GLU A 194 -7.28 30.74 -3.56
C GLU A 194 -6.96 29.95 -4.83
N VAL A 195 -5.77 29.37 -4.94
CA VAL A 195 -5.41 28.50 -6.07
C VAL A 195 -6.37 27.32 -6.18
N THR A 196 -6.77 26.74 -5.04
CA THR A 196 -7.74 25.63 -5.03
C THR A 196 -9.13 26.10 -5.45
N GLN A 197 -9.53 27.32 -5.08
CA GLN A 197 -10.82 27.90 -5.47
C GLN A 197 -10.88 28.21 -6.97
N VAL A 198 -9.84 28.84 -7.52
CA VAL A 198 -9.75 29.13 -8.96
C VAL A 198 -9.78 27.84 -9.80
N GLU A 199 -9.09 26.79 -9.34
CA GLU A 199 -9.19 25.46 -9.97
C GLU A 199 -10.62 24.92 -9.96
N HIS A 200 -11.35 25.12 -8.86
CA HIS A 200 -12.71 24.62 -8.71
C HIS A 200 -13.73 25.35 -9.61
N GLU A 201 -13.60 26.68 -9.73
CA GLU A 201 -14.47 27.51 -10.55
C GLU A 201 -14.23 27.28 -12.06
N GLN A 202 -12.99 27.02 -12.46
CA GLN A 202 -12.62 26.82 -13.87
C GLN A 202 -12.97 25.42 -14.38
N TYR A 203 -13.09 24.42 -13.50
CA TYR A 203 -13.44 23.04 -13.85
C TYR A 203 -14.52 22.47 -12.90
N PRO A 204 -15.80 22.80 -13.10
CA PRO A 204 -16.88 22.27 -12.27
C PRO A 204 -16.94 20.74 -12.34
N VAL A 205 -16.69 20.10 -11.20
CA VAL A 205 -16.65 18.64 -11.07
C VAL A 205 -18.07 18.11 -10.98
N HIS A 206 -18.59 17.52 -12.05
CA HIS A 206 -19.85 16.77 -11.99
C HIS A 206 -19.57 15.34 -11.50
N HIS A 207 -19.77 15.12 -10.20
CA HIS A 207 -19.67 13.80 -9.58
C HIS A 207 -20.79 12.86 -10.06
N HIS A 208 -20.59 12.22 -11.21
CA HIS A 208 -21.44 11.11 -11.65
C HIS A 208 -21.03 9.83 -10.91
N ASN A 209 -21.18 9.82 -9.58
CA ASN A 209 -20.86 8.66 -8.74
C ASN A 209 -21.62 7.39 -9.18
N ALA A 210 -22.80 7.57 -9.79
CA ALA A 210 -23.61 6.51 -10.39
C ALA A 210 -22.93 5.79 -11.58
N ALA A 211 -22.10 6.50 -12.36
CA ALA A 211 -21.44 5.94 -13.55
C ALA A 211 -20.49 4.78 -13.22
N TRP A 212 -19.98 4.72 -11.98
CA TRP A 212 -19.09 3.65 -11.52
C TRP A 212 -19.83 2.47 -10.87
N ILE A 213 -21.12 2.63 -10.56
CA ILE A 213 -21.91 1.59 -9.89
C ILE A 213 -22.23 0.47 -10.87
N LEU A 214 -22.77 0.80 -12.05
CA LEU A 214 -23.16 -0.19 -13.05
C LEU A 214 -21.96 -1.04 -13.53
N PRO A 215 -20.79 -0.47 -13.92
CA PRO A 215 -19.63 -1.28 -14.28
C PRO A 215 -19.11 -2.16 -13.13
N ALA A 216 -19.15 -1.67 -11.89
CA ALA A 216 -18.75 -2.46 -10.72
C ALA A 216 -19.68 -3.65 -10.49
N LEU A 217 -21.00 -3.45 -10.59
CA LEU A 217 -21.99 -4.52 -10.46
C LEU A 217 -21.88 -5.53 -11.60
N LEU A 218 -21.67 -5.09 -12.84
CA LEU A 218 -21.48 -5.97 -14.00
C LEU A 218 -20.21 -6.80 -13.88
N LEU A 219 -19.07 -6.20 -13.48
CA LEU A 219 -17.84 -6.95 -13.23
C LEU A 219 -18.00 -7.94 -12.08
N THR A 220 -18.70 -7.54 -11.01
CA THR A 220 -19.00 -8.43 -9.88
C THR A 220 -19.83 -9.62 -10.34
N ALA A 221 -20.93 -9.38 -11.07
CA ALA A 221 -21.77 -10.44 -11.61
C ALA A 221 -21.00 -11.36 -12.56
N LEU A 222 -20.15 -10.80 -13.43
CA LEU A 222 -19.32 -11.57 -14.36
C LEU A 222 -18.35 -12.51 -13.64
N PHE A 223 -17.54 -11.99 -12.71
CA PHE A 223 -16.53 -12.83 -12.03
C PHE A 223 -17.17 -13.87 -11.11
N TRP A 224 -18.28 -13.52 -10.43
CA TRP A 224 -19.03 -14.49 -9.64
C TRP A 224 -19.67 -15.55 -10.54
N ALA A 225 -20.26 -15.18 -11.69
CA ALA A 225 -20.76 -16.18 -12.64
C ALA A 225 -19.62 -17.09 -13.14
N LEU A 226 -18.49 -16.52 -13.57
CA LEU A 226 -17.34 -17.31 -14.05
C LEU A 226 -16.78 -18.25 -12.99
N ALA A 227 -16.77 -17.86 -11.72
CA ALA A 227 -16.28 -18.70 -10.62
C ALA A 227 -17.16 -19.95 -10.39
N PHE A 228 -18.46 -19.88 -10.69
CA PHE A 228 -19.43 -20.95 -10.44
C PHE A 228 -19.97 -21.64 -11.69
N CYS A 229 -19.75 -21.08 -12.89
CA CYS A 229 -20.24 -21.62 -14.18
C CYS A 229 -19.34 -22.68 -14.83
N GLY A 230 -18.44 -23.32 -14.07
CA GLY A 230 -17.84 -24.60 -14.46
C GLY A 230 -16.81 -24.55 -15.59
N PHE A 231 -15.54 -24.47 -15.22
CA PHE A 231 -14.47 -25.07 -16.01
C PHE A 231 -13.81 -26.14 -15.13
N ASP A 232 -14.08 -27.40 -15.47
CA ASP A 232 -13.58 -28.56 -14.75
C ASP A 232 -12.05 -28.50 -14.65
N ASN A 233 -11.57 -28.40 -13.41
CA ASN A 233 -10.18 -28.51 -13.01
C ASN A 233 -9.28 -27.29 -13.35
N TYR A 234 -8.81 -26.62 -12.29
CA TYR A 234 -7.68 -25.68 -12.22
C TYR A 234 -7.91 -24.14 -12.23
N PRO A 235 -8.93 -23.53 -12.89
CA PRO A 235 -9.10 -22.07 -12.85
C PRO A 235 -9.88 -21.53 -11.62
N SER A 236 -10.49 -22.38 -10.80
CA SER A 236 -11.45 -21.95 -9.77
C SER A 236 -10.83 -21.20 -8.58
N SER A 237 -9.62 -21.56 -8.13
CA SER A 237 -8.96 -20.88 -7.01
C SER A 237 -8.64 -19.41 -7.33
N ARG A 238 -8.16 -19.15 -8.56
CA ARG A 238 -7.81 -17.82 -9.06
C ARG A 238 -9.06 -16.95 -9.28
N LEU A 239 -10.12 -17.53 -9.84
CA LEU A 239 -11.41 -16.84 -10.02
C LEU A 239 -12.05 -16.51 -8.67
N LEU A 240 -11.93 -17.40 -7.69
CA LEU A 240 -12.42 -17.12 -6.35
C LEU A 240 -11.60 -16.04 -5.64
N ALA A 241 -10.29 -15.97 -5.89
CA ALA A 241 -9.46 -14.86 -5.45
C ALA A 241 -9.98 -13.51 -5.98
N LEU A 242 -10.35 -13.45 -7.25
CA LEU A 242 -10.97 -12.27 -7.87
C LEU A 242 -12.33 -11.94 -7.22
N CYS A 243 -13.14 -12.95 -6.89
CA CYS A 243 -14.44 -12.74 -6.25
C CYS A 243 -14.32 -12.16 -4.84
N LEU A 244 -13.35 -12.65 -4.04
CA LEU A 244 -13.19 -12.26 -2.64
C LEU A 244 -12.25 -11.07 -2.41
N GLY A 245 -11.41 -10.74 -3.39
CA GLY A 245 -10.50 -9.59 -3.34
C GLY A 245 -11.15 -8.23 -3.03
N PRO A 246 -12.25 -7.85 -3.70
CA PRO A 246 -12.94 -6.60 -3.43
C PRO A 246 -13.40 -6.41 -1.99
N PHE A 247 -13.75 -7.49 -1.27
CA PHE A 247 -14.14 -7.38 0.13
C PHE A 247 -12.97 -6.99 1.03
N GLY A 248 -11.79 -7.57 0.80
CA GLY A 248 -10.56 -7.18 1.49
C GLY A 248 -10.19 -5.72 1.18
N ALA A 249 -10.31 -5.31 -0.08
CA ALA A 249 -10.04 -3.95 -0.53
C ALA A 249 -10.99 -2.92 0.10
N LEU A 250 -12.28 -3.24 0.17
CA LEU A 250 -13.30 -2.38 0.76
C LEU A 250 -13.11 -2.25 2.27
N LEU A 251 -12.80 -3.35 2.96
CA LEU A 251 -12.50 -3.31 4.39
C LEU A 251 -11.26 -2.45 4.68
N ARG A 252 -10.17 -2.66 3.93
CA ARG A 252 -8.96 -1.83 4.03
C ARG A 252 -9.25 -0.35 3.75
N TRP A 253 -10.00 -0.05 2.68
CA TRP A 253 -10.40 1.31 2.35
C TRP A 253 -11.22 1.94 3.47
N TYR A 254 -12.23 1.23 3.99
CA TYR A 254 -13.05 1.70 5.10
C TYR A 254 -12.22 2.02 6.35
N LEU A 255 -11.30 1.13 6.72
CA LEU A 255 -10.40 1.36 7.86
C LEU A 255 -9.46 2.56 7.60
N SER A 256 -8.96 2.71 6.37
CA SER A 256 -8.07 3.81 6.00
C SER A 256 -8.70 5.20 6.14
N LEU A 257 -10.04 5.32 6.13
CA LEU A 257 -10.74 6.58 6.38
C LEU A 257 -10.40 7.16 7.76
N TYR A 258 -10.05 6.30 8.72
CA TYR A 258 -9.66 6.73 10.06
C TYR A 258 -8.19 7.16 10.16
N ASN A 259 -7.35 6.88 9.15
CA ASN A 259 -5.96 7.36 9.11
C ASN A 259 -5.85 8.89 9.01
N SER A 260 -6.91 9.57 8.56
CA SER A 260 -6.93 11.04 8.49
C SER A 260 -6.99 11.71 9.87
N LYS A 261 -7.25 10.96 10.95
CA LYS A 261 -7.25 11.49 12.32
C LYS A 261 -5.85 11.95 12.75
N PRO A 262 -5.72 13.04 13.54
CA PRO A 262 -4.43 13.60 13.95
C PRO A 262 -3.48 12.59 14.61
N MET A 263 -4.02 11.65 15.39
CA MET A 263 -3.25 10.60 16.07
C MET A 263 -2.55 9.65 15.09
N CYS A 264 -3.16 9.41 13.92
CA CYS A 264 -2.64 8.49 12.90
C CYS A 264 -1.68 9.18 11.91
N LYS A 265 -1.57 10.52 11.94
CA LYS A 265 -0.58 11.25 11.12
C LYS A 265 0.87 10.93 11.50
N ARG A 266 1.10 10.40 12.71
CA ARG A 266 2.44 10.01 13.20
C ARG A 266 2.77 8.53 13.00
N PHE A 267 1.73 7.74 12.79
CA PHE A 267 1.77 6.29 12.66
C PHE A 267 0.44 5.85 12.01
N PRO A 268 0.44 5.47 10.72
CA PRO A 268 -0.75 5.03 9.99
C PRO A 268 -1.32 3.72 10.55
N LEU A 269 -2.03 3.82 11.66
CA LEU A 269 -2.52 2.66 12.41
C LEU A 269 -3.47 1.78 11.61
N PHE A 270 -4.31 2.39 10.76
CA PHE A 270 -5.30 1.66 9.95
C PHE A 270 -4.76 1.16 8.62
N THR A 271 -3.44 1.25 8.42
CA THR A 271 -2.69 0.49 7.41
C THR A 271 -1.85 -0.59 8.08
N PHE A 272 -1.22 -0.27 9.22
CA PHE A 272 -0.52 -1.23 10.08
C PHE A 272 -1.40 -2.40 10.53
N LEU A 273 -2.57 -2.11 11.14
CA LEU A 273 -3.40 -3.13 11.76
C LEU A 273 -3.95 -4.15 10.75
N PRO A 274 -4.51 -3.75 9.59
CA PRO A 274 -4.90 -4.71 8.55
C PRO A 274 -3.74 -5.58 8.05
N ASN A 275 -2.54 -5.02 7.90
CA ASN A 275 -1.37 -5.79 7.47
C ASN A 275 -1.01 -6.88 8.50
N VAL A 276 -0.95 -6.54 9.79
CA VAL A 276 -0.62 -7.50 10.86
C VAL A 276 -1.72 -8.58 10.98
N VAL A 277 -3.00 -8.16 10.99
CA VAL A 277 -4.14 -9.08 11.09
C VAL A 277 -4.18 -10.03 9.90
N ALA A 278 -4.02 -9.52 8.68
CA ALA A 278 -4.00 -10.36 7.49
C ALA A 278 -2.84 -11.36 7.50
N SER A 279 -1.66 -10.96 8.00
CA SER A 279 -0.49 -11.84 8.11
C SER A 279 -0.72 -12.98 9.11
N CYS A 280 -1.28 -12.67 10.29
CA CYS A 280 -1.63 -13.68 11.29
C CYS A 280 -2.69 -14.67 10.76
N LEU A 281 -3.72 -14.16 10.07
CA LEU A 281 -4.75 -15.01 9.47
C LEU A 281 -4.19 -15.87 8.34
N SER A 282 -3.25 -15.36 7.54
CA SER A 282 -2.57 -16.15 6.51
C SER A 282 -1.78 -17.30 7.12
N CYS A 283 -1.11 -17.10 8.27
CA CYS A 283 -0.45 -18.19 9.00
C CYS A 283 -1.43 -19.25 9.48
N GLY A 284 -2.60 -18.84 10.01
CA GLY A 284 -3.66 -19.77 10.38
C GLY A 284 -4.17 -20.59 9.20
N MET A 285 -4.32 -19.96 8.03
CA MET A 285 -4.70 -20.67 6.80
C MET A 285 -3.61 -21.64 6.35
N GLU A 286 -2.33 -21.28 6.45
CA GLU A 286 -1.21 -22.17 6.15
C GLU A 286 -1.22 -23.44 7.00
N ILE A 287 -1.49 -23.30 8.30
CA ILE A 287 -1.67 -24.42 9.23
C ILE A 287 -2.83 -25.32 8.79
N VAL A 288 -4.00 -24.73 8.46
CA VAL A 288 -5.15 -25.50 7.96
C VAL A 288 -4.82 -26.21 6.64
N GLY A 289 -4.05 -25.57 5.76
CA GLY A 289 -3.56 -26.17 4.52
C GLY A 289 -2.71 -27.41 4.79
N SER A 290 -1.80 -27.30 5.75
CA SER A 290 -0.89 -28.38 6.15
C SER A 290 -1.65 -29.59 6.71
N ILE A 291 -2.63 -29.36 7.58
CA ILE A 291 -3.50 -30.41 8.15
C ILE A 291 -4.36 -31.06 7.05
N THR A 292 -4.94 -30.26 6.15
CA THR A 292 -5.82 -30.80 5.09
C THR A 292 -5.05 -31.59 4.03
N PHE A 293 -3.80 -31.21 3.76
CA PHE A 293 -2.90 -31.94 2.86
C PHE A 293 -2.66 -33.37 3.33
N GLN A 294 -2.48 -33.58 4.64
CA GLN A 294 -2.20 -34.90 5.21
C GLN A 294 -3.45 -35.76 5.36
N ASN A 295 -4.61 -35.15 5.59
CA ASN A 295 -5.86 -35.88 5.78
C ASN A 295 -6.39 -36.55 4.51
N SER A 296 -6.53 -35.81 3.40
CA SER A 296 -7.12 -36.34 2.16
C SER A 296 -6.89 -35.43 0.96
N ALA A 297 -6.61 -36.02 -0.21
CA ALA A 297 -6.47 -35.28 -1.47
C ALA A 297 -7.72 -34.47 -1.85
N SER A 298 -8.92 -34.98 -1.52
CA SER A 298 -10.18 -34.27 -1.74
C SER A 298 -10.32 -33.05 -0.82
N ALA A 299 -10.00 -33.17 0.46
CA ALA A 299 -10.03 -32.08 1.43
C ALA A 299 -9.02 -30.98 1.05
N TYR A 300 -7.80 -31.37 0.66
CA TYR A 300 -6.78 -30.43 0.20
C TYR A 300 -7.21 -29.67 -1.06
N ARG A 301 -7.84 -30.33 -2.05
CA ARG A 301 -8.37 -29.64 -3.24
C ARG A 301 -9.41 -28.55 -2.89
N HIS A 302 -10.28 -28.82 -1.92
CA HIS A 302 -11.23 -27.81 -1.43
C HIS A 302 -10.51 -26.64 -0.73
N PHE A 303 -9.49 -26.94 0.08
CA PHE A 303 -8.66 -25.92 0.71
C PHE A 303 -7.92 -25.05 -0.31
N VAL A 304 -7.29 -25.64 -1.32
CA VAL A 304 -6.59 -24.90 -2.39
C VAL A 304 -7.57 -23.96 -3.11
N MET A 305 -8.78 -24.43 -3.40
CA MET A 305 -9.79 -23.62 -4.06
C MET A 305 -10.27 -22.46 -3.17
N PHE A 306 -10.80 -22.76 -1.98
CA PHE A 306 -11.44 -21.77 -1.12
C PHE A 306 -10.45 -21.05 -0.20
N GLY A 307 -9.64 -21.81 0.52
CA GLY A 307 -8.69 -21.29 1.50
C GLY A 307 -7.54 -20.54 0.86
N GLN A 308 -6.76 -21.19 0.00
CA GLN A 308 -5.61 -20.55 -0.63
C GLN A 308 -6.04 -19.50 -1.67
N GLY A 309 -6.91 -19.86 -2.61
CA GLY A 309 -7.39 -18.94 -3.65
C GLY A 309 -8.25 -17.81 -3.10
N GLY A 310 -9.42 -18.16 -2.55
CA GLY A 310 -10.40 -17.18 -2.09
C GLY A 310 -9.94 -16.35 -0.88
N VAL A 311 -9.49 -17.01 0.18
CA VAL A 311 -9.18 -16.35 1.45
C VAL A 311 -7.77 -15.74 1.44
N MET A 312 -6.71 -16.53 1.22
CA MET A 312 -5.33 -16.05 1.32
C MET A 312 -4.97 -15.10 0.18
N VAL A 313 -5.13 -15.55 -1.06
CA VAL A 313 -4.85 -14.71 -2.23
C VAL A 313 -5.91 -13.61 -2.30
N GLY A 314 -7.19 -13.93 -2.45
CA GLY A 314 -8.27 -12.94 -2.61
C GLY A 314 -8.38 -11.94 -1.45
N PHE A 315 -9.05 -12.37 -0.37
CA PHE A 315 -9.46 -11.50 0.74
C PHE A 315 -8.26 -10.93 1.54
N LEU A 316 -7.44 -11.78 2.16
CA LEU A 316 -6.33 -11.38 3.04
C LEU A 316 -5.25 -10.63 2.27
N GLY A 317 -4.91 -11.11 1.07
CA GLY A 317 -3.97 -10.43 0.20
C GLY A 317 -4.44 -9.03 -0.22
N SER A 318 -5.75 -8.81 -0.41
CA SER A 318 -6.32 -7.48 -0.71
C SER A 318 -6.55 -6.59 0.51
N LEU A 319 -6.71 -7.21 1.69
CA LEU A 319 -6.81 -6.55 2.99
C LEU A 319 -5.47 -5.98 3.44
N SER A 320 -4.37 -6.66 3.10
CA SER A 320 -3.01 -6.19 3.31
C SER A 320 -2.48 -5.40 2.11
N THR A 321 -1.43 -4.61 2.27
CA THR A 321 -0.83 -3.86 1.14
C THR A 321 0.60 -3.43 1.42
N VAL A 322 1.47 -3.56 0.41
CA VAL A 322 2.83 -2.99 0.42
C VAL A 322 2.81 -1.60 -0.20
N SER A 323 2.08 -1.39 -1.29
CA SER A 323 2.08 -0.11 -2.03
C SER A 323 1.63 1.08 -1.17
N THR A 324 0.57 0.91 -0.37
CA THR A 324 0.12 1.98 0.53
C THR A 324 1.12 2.18 1.68
N TRP A 325 1.66 1.08 2.23
CA TRP A 325 2.64 1.12 3.31
C TRP A 325 3.92 1.86 2.92
N VAL A 326 4.51 1.57 1.76
CA VAL A 326 5.72 2.27 1.29
C VAL A 326 5.45 3.72 0.91
N ASN A 327 4.27 4.02 0.36
CA ASN A 327 3.88 5.40 0.03
C ASN A 327 3.72 6.26 1.30
N GLU A 328 3.12 5.70 2.35
CA GLU A 328 3.03 6.35 3.66
C GLU A 328 4.40 6.51 4.32
N LEU A 329 5.30 5.51 4.19
CA LEU A 329 6.67 5.59 4.67
C LEU A 329 7.45 6.74 4.00
N ASP A 330 7.38 6.85 2.68
CA ASP A 330 8.03 7.93 1.95
C ASP A 330 7.49 9.30 2.38
N GLY A 331 6.16 9.44 2.48
CA GLY A 331 5.53 10.67 2.98
C GLY A 331 5.91 11.04 4.43
N LEU A 332 6.08 10.06 5.31
CA LEU A 332 6.60 10.28 6.66
C LEU A 332 8.08 10.67 6.65
N SER A 333 8.87 10.11 5.75
CA SER A 333 10.31 10.37 5.65
C SER A 333 10.59 11.83 5.31
N SER A 334 9.74 12.45 4.47
CA SER A 334 9.83 13.87 4.14
C SER A 334 9.54 14.80 5.32
N ARG A 335 8.72 14.35 6.29
CA ARG A 335 8.40 15.13 7.49
C ARG A 335 9.43 14.92 8.59
N ARG A 336 9.62 13.67 9.01
CA ARG A 336 10.57 13.29 10.06
C ARG A 336 11.00 11.84 9.90
N LEU A 337 12.27 11.64 9.58
CA LEU A 337 12.87 10.35 9.31
C LEU A 337 12.65 9.31 10.43
N TYR A 338 12.73 9.73 11.70
CA TYR A 338 12.44 8.87 12.86
C TYR A 338 11.05 8.23 12.80
N TRP A 339 10.05 8.93 12.27
CA TRP A 339 8.67 8.46 12.24
C TRP A 339 8.48 7.41 11.16
N ALA A 340 9.14 7.59 10.02
CA ALA A 340 9.20 6.61 8.94
C ALA A 340 9.87 5.31 9.43
N TYR A 341 11.06 5.39 10.05
CA TYR A 341 11.73 4.19 10.57
C TYR A 341 10.91 3.48 11.64
N ARG A 342 10.33 4.22 12.60
CA ARG A 342 9.47 3.62 13.63
C ARG A 342 8.28 2.90 12.99
N TYR A 343 7.60 3.53 12.03
CA TYR A 343 6.48 2.91 11.33
C TYR A 343 6.92 1.66 10.54
N GLY A 344 7.97 1.77 9.73
CA GLY A 344 8.45 0.70 8.87
C GLY A 344 8.93 -0.51 9.66
N PHE A 345 9.82 -0.29 10.64
CA PHE A 345 10.31 -1.37 11.49
C PHE A 345 9.20 -1.99 12.34
N SER A 346 8.28 -1.19 12.89
CA SER A 346 7.19 -1.77 13.68
C SER A 346 6.28 -2.64 12.82
N SER A 347 5.93 -2.22 11.59
CA SER A 347 5.12 -3.04 10.68
C SER A 347 5.76 -4.38 10.39
N VAL A 348 7.06 -4.41 10.06
CA VAL A 348 7.75 -5.66 9.72
C VAL A 348 8.00 -6.50 10.96
N ILE A 349 8.59 -5.94 12.02
CA ILE A 349 8.99 -6.72 13.20
C ILE A 349 7.76 -7.29 13.94
N VAL A 350 6.72 -6.50 14.15
CA VAL A 350 5.54 -6.98 14.88
C VAL A 350 4.81 -8.07 14.10
N SER A 351 4.64 -7.88 12.79
CA SER A 351 4.03 -8.89 11.92
C SER A 351 4.87 -10.17 11.90
N GLN A 352 6.18 -10.03 11.68
CA GLN A 352 7.09 -11.15 11.60
C GLN A 352 7.16 -11.96 12.90
N LEU A 353 7.23 -11.28 14.06
CA LEU A 353 7.23 -11.95 15.36
C LEU A 353 5.92 -12.69 15.59
N ALA A 354 4.77 -12.06 15.28
CA ALA A 354 3.48 -12.71 15.42
C ALA A 354 3.37 -13.96 14.54
N SER A 355 3.75 -13.86 13.27
CA SER A 355 3.71 -14.97 12.32
C SER A 355 4.67 -16.11 12.70
N VAL A 356 5.90 -15.80 13.13
CA VAL A 356 6.87 -16.80 13.61
C VAL A 356 6.38 -17.48 14.89
N ILE A 357 5.72 -16.76 15.80
CA ILE A 357 5.15 -17.36 17.00
C ILE A 357 4.00 -18.31 16.62
N ILE A 358 3.09 -17.89 15.74
CA ILE A 358 1.94 -18.72 15.31
C ILE A 358 2.43 -20.01 14.65
N LEU A 359 3.30 -19.88 13.65
CA LEU A 359 3.82 -21.03 12.90
C LEU A 359 4.78 -21.88 13.74
N GLY A 360 5.65 -21.25 14.54
CA GLY A 360 6.63 -21.97 15.38
C GLY A 360 5.98 -22.74 16.53
N ILE A 361 4.89 -22.23 17.12
CA ILE A 361 4.11 -23.01 18.10
C ILE A 361 3.53 -24.25 17.43
N TYR A 362 2.99 -24.10 16.21
CA TYR A 362 2.44 -25.23 15.48
C TYR A 362 3.53 -26.22 15.05
N ASP A 363 4.69 -25.76 14.58
CA ASP A 363 5.82 -26.62 14.22
C ASP A 363 6.36 -27.41 15.43
N ALA A 364 6.41 -26.79 16.61
CA ALA A 364 6.92 -27.43 17.82
C ALA A 364 5.95 -28.43 18.48
N TYR A 365 4.64 -28.19 18.39
CA TYR A 365 3.62 -28.96 19.13
C TYR A 365 2.55 -29.61 18.26
N GLY A 366 2.51 -29.30 16.97
CA GLY A 366 1.56 -29.85 16.01
C GLY A 366 1.84 -31.31 15.69
N SER A 367 0.81 -32.02 15.27
CA SER A 367 0.94 -33.42 14.83
C SER A 367 1.51 -33.56 13.43
N ASP A 368 1.32 -32.54 12.61
CA ASP A 368 1.45 -32.59 11.16
C ASP A 368 2.46 -31.51 10.72
N PRO A 369 3.53 -31.83 9.95
CA PRO A 369 4.49 -30.83 9.48
C PRO A 369 3.85 -29.74 8.62
N LEU A 370 4.39 -28.52 8.71
CA LEU A 370 4.03 -27.40 7.83
C LEU A 370 4.36 -27.72 6.37
N LEU A 371 3.54 -27.21 5.45
CA LEU A 371 3.86 -27.19 4.03
C LEU A 371 5.08 -26.26 3.81
N GLY A 372 6.09 -26.80 3.11
CA GLY A 372 7.39 -26.16 2.89
C GLY A 372 7.38 -25.09 1.83
#